data_AF-A0A1V8UDD2-F1
#
_entry.id   AF-A0A1V8UDD2-F1
#
_cell.length_a   1.000
_cell.length_b   1.000
_cell.length_c   1.000
_cell.angle_alpha   90.00
_cell.angle_beta   90.00
_cell.angle_gamma   90.00
#
_symmetry.space_group_name_H-M   'P 1'
#
loop_
_entity.id
_entity.type
_entity.pdbx_description
1 polymer ?
#
loop_
_entity_poly.entity_id
_entity_poly.type
_entity_poly.pdbx_seq_one_letter_code
_entity_poly.pdbx_strand_id
1 'polypeptide(L)'
;MKVTITAFKAVASWKWALPENSDDTCGICRVNFEGTCAKCKYPGDDCPVVIGECTHCFHMHCISDWISSEASQGKCPMCRQPFKEKTADHVGQPRGTPAPRTPAAATMAT
;
A
#
# COMPACT_ATOMS: atom_id res chain seq x y z
N MET A 1 17.48 -38.61 -6.94
CA MET A 1 17.80 -37.62 -8.00
C MET A 1 18.02 -36.27 -7.34
N LYS A 2 19.13 -35.57 -7.61
CA LYS A 2 19.51 -34.30 -6.96
C LYS A 2 19.56 -33.20 -8.02
N VAL A 3 18.72 -32.19 -7.88
CA VAL A 3 18.71 -30.99 -8.74
C VAL A 3 19.41 -29.86 -8.00
N THR A 4 20.27 -29.11 -8.69
CA THR A 4 20.98 -27.93 -8.13
C THR A 4 20.63 -26.71 -8.99
N ILE A 5 20.16 -25.64 -8.33
CA ILE A 5 19.87 -24.37 -8.99
C ILE A 5 21.19 -23.60 -9.08
N THR A 6 21.61 -23.25 -10.29
CA THR A 6 22.88 -22.55 -10.57
C THR A 6 22.74 -21.04 -10.52
N ALA A 7 21.56 -20.51 -10.85
CA ALA A 7 21.25 -19.09 -10.78
C ALA A 7 19.74 -18.87 -10.60
N PHE A 8 19.36 -17.85 -9.82
CA PHE A 8 17.98 -17.44 -9.62
C PHE A 8 17.85 -15.93 -9.83
N LYS A 9 16.91 -15.52 -10.69
CA LYS A 9 16.58 -14.10 -10.94
C LYS A 9 15.13 -13.88 -10.53
N ALA A 10 14.94 -13.31 -9.34
CA ALA A 10 13.62 -13.03 -8.80
C ALA A 10 13.09 -11.70 -9.32
N VAL A 11 11.77 -11.65 -9.53
CA VAL A 11 11.00 -10.40 -9.73
C VAL A 11 9.87 -10.45 -8.72
N ALA A 12 9.59 -9.33 -8.07
CA ALA A 12 8.50 -9.21 -7.11
C ALA A 12 7.75 -7.90 -7.32
N SER A 13 6.46 -7.92 -7.02
CA SER A 13 5.61 -6.75 -6.83
C SER A 13 5.25 -6.67 -5.34
N TRP A 14 5.24 -5.47 -4.78
CA TRP A 14 4.67 -5.25 -3.47
C TRP A 14 3.15 -5.14 -3.58
N LYS A 15 2.47 -5.31 -2.45
CA LYS A 15 1.04 -5.05 -2.28
C LYS A 15 0.81 -4.47 -0.89
N TRP A 16 -0.25 -3.71 -0.71
CA TRP A 16 -0.66 -3.29 0.62
C TRP A 16 -1.06 -4.48 1.50
N ALA A 17 -0.62 -4.46 2.75
CA ALA A 17 -1.04 -5.45 3.75
C ALA A 17 -2.43 -5.08 4.31
N LEU A 18 -3.45 -5.37 3.51
CA LEU A 18 -4.84 -5.07 3.86
C LEU A 18 -5.48 -6.18 4.71
N PRO A 19 -6.52 -5.89 5.51
CA PRO A 19 -7.32 -6.91 6.19
C PRO A 19 -7.87 -7.96 5.22
N GLU A 20 -7.89 -9.23 5.64
CA GLU A 20 -8.25 -10.39 4.80
C GLU A 20 -9.63 -10.29 4.11
N ASN A 21 -10.55 -9.51 4.68
CA ASN A 21 -11.91 -9.30 4.16
C ASN A 21 -12.15 -7.87 3.62
N SER A 22 -11.09 -7.15 3.28
CA SER A 22 -11.20 -5.82 2.66
C SER A 22 -11.02 -5.90 1.15
N ASP A 23 -11.72 -5.02 0.43
CA ASP A 23 -11.54 -4.88 -1.02
C ASP A 23 -10.16 -4.30 -1.36
N ASP A 24 -9.63 -4.64 -2.54
CA ASP A 24 -8.40 -4.05 -3.10
C ASP A 24 -8.60 -2.61 -3.63
N THR A 25 -9.82 -2.08 -3.51
CA THR A 25 -10.25 -0.81 -4.08
C THR A 25 -10.80 0.13 -3.00
N CYS A 26 -10.49 1.42 -3.12
CA CYS A 26 -11.03 2.43 -2.23
C CYS A 26 -12.54 2.59 -2.39
N GLY A 27 -13.30 2.43 -1.30
CA GLY A 27 -14.77 2.56 -1.31
C GLY A 27 -15.32 3.94 -1.73
N ILE A 28 -14.48 4.99 -1.66
CA ILE A 28 -14.85 6.37 -1.98
C ILE A 28 -14.54 6.70 -3.45
N CYS A 29 -13.27 6.64 -3.88
CA CYS A 29 -12.88 7.01 -5.24
C CYS A 29 -12.94 5.85 -6.24
N ARG A 30 -13.15 4.60 -5.78
CA ARG A 30 -13.23 3.38 -6.59
C ARG A 30 -11.96 3.08 -7.41
N VAL A 31 -10.81 3.64 -7.00
CA VAL A 31 -9.49 3.33 -7.56
C VAL A 31 -8.80 2.27 -6.71
N ASN A 32 -8.03 1.40 -7.38
CA ASN A 32 -7.24 0.33 -6.75
C ASN A 32 -6.15 0.91 -5.83
N PHE A 33 -5.87 0.27 -4.69
CA PHE A 33 -4.90 0.77 -3.72
C PHE A 33 -3.44 0.76 -4.22
N GLU A 34 -3.14 -0.07 -5.22
CA GLU A 34 -1.83 -0.06 -5.90
C GLU A 34 -1.62 1.21 -6.77
N GLY A 35 -2.69 1.96 -7.01
CA GLY A 35 -2.68 3.26 -7.69
C GLY A 35 -2.72 4.42 -6.71
N THR A 36 -3.03 5.60 -7.23
CA THR A 36 -3.24 6.81 -6.42
C THR A 36 -4.67 7.29 -6.51
N CYS A 37 -5.14 8.04 -5.52
CA CYS A 37 -6.46 8.67 -5.59
C CYS A 37 -6.51 9.71 -6.72
N ALA A 38 -7.72 10.11 -7.14
CA ALA A 38 -7.91 11.03 -8.27
C ALA A 38 -7.25 12.42 -8.13
N LYS A 39 -6.85 12.81 -6.91
CA LYS A 39 -6.13 14.07 -6.64
C LYS A 39 -4.62 13.95 -6.82
N CYS A 40 -4.08 12.74 -6.73
CA CYS A 40 -2.66 12.49 -6.78
C CYS A 40 -2.27 12.05 -8.19
N LYS A 41 -1.18 12.62 -8.71
CA LYS A 41 -0.71 12.34 -10.07
C LYS A 41 0.31 11.20 -10.13
N TYR A 42 1.14 11.09 -9.11
CA TYR A 42 2.24 10.12 -9.05
C TYR A 42 2.16 9.30 -7.77
N PRO A 43 2.42 7.98 -7.83
CA PRO A 43 2.57 7.16 -6.64
C PRO A 43 3.76 7.64 -5.80
N GLY A 44 3.58 7.65 -4.47
CA GLY A 44 4.57 8.15 -3.51
C GLY A 44 3.97 8.27 -2.10
N ASP A 45 4.69 8.96 -1.21
CA ASP A 45 4.30 9.17 0.20
C ASP A 45 3.04 10.05 0.36
N ASP A 46 2.57 10.68 -0.72
CA ASP A 46 1.46 11.63 -0.69
C ASP A 46 0.08 10.97 -0.53
N CYS A 47 -0.08 9.67 -0.78
CA CYS A 47 -1.39 9.01 -0.77
C CYS A 47 -1.37 7.63 -0.10
N PRO A 48 -1.05 7.54 1.20
CA PRO A 48 -1.05 6.26 1.91
C PRO A 48 -2.47 5.69 2.05
N VAL A 49 -2.55 4.38 2.25
CA VAL A 49 -3.79 3.69 2.60
C VAL A 49 -4.01 3.81 4.10
N VAL A 50 -5.21 4.24 4.48
CA VAL A 50 -5.68 4.37 5.85
C VAL A 50 -6.70 3.27 6.13
N ILE A 51 -6.53 2.59 7.26
CA ILE A 51 -7.41 1.51 7.71
C ILE A 51 -8.17 2.01 8.94
N GLY A 52 -9.49 1.94 8.92
CA GLY A 52 -10.29 2.25 10.11
C GLY A 52 -10.26 1.11 11.13
N GLU A 53 -10.57 1.41 12.40
CA GLU A 53 -10.88 0.37 13.42
C GLU A 53 -12.00 -0.57 12.94
N CYS A 54 -12.92 -0.05 12.12
CA CYS A 54 -13.98 -0.79 11.45
C CYS A 54 -13.51 -1.63 10.24
N THR A 55 -12.20 -1.85 10.08
CA THR A 55 -11.51 -2.62 9.03
C THR A 55 -11.72 -2.17 7.59
N HIS A 56 -12.44 -1.07 7.34
CA HIS A 56 -12.58 -0.49 6.01
C HIS A 56 -11.34 0.33 5.65
N CYS A 57 -10.89 0.17 4.40
CA CYS A 57 -9.69 0.79 3.87
C CYS A 57 -10.04 1.91 2.90
N PHE A 58 -9.28 3.00 2.93
CA PHE A 58 -9.44 4.15 2.04
C PHE A 58 -8.10 4.80 1.74
N HIS A 59 -7.98 5.53 0.63
CA HIS A 59 -6.87 6.46 0.46
C HIS A 59 -7.00 7.61 1.48
N MET A 60 -5.88 8.08 2.02
CA MET A 60 -5.86 9.17 3.01
C MET A 60 -6.71 10.37 2.55
N HIS A 61 -6.42 10.94 1.37
CA HIS A 61 -7.15 12.11 0.88
C HIS A 61 -8.65 11.86 0.76
N CYS A 62 -9.05 10.65 0.36
CA CYS A 62 -10.46 10.33 0.21
C CYS A 62 -11.17 10.30 1.57
N ILE A 63 -10.57 9.69 2.59
CA ILE A 63 -11.20 9.58 3.90
C ILE A 63 -11.15 10.89 4.68
N SER A 64 -10.05 11.65 4.57
CA SER A 64 -9.92 12.95 5.22
C SER A 64 -10.90 13.98 4.66
N ASP A 65 -11.05 14.05 3.33
CA ASP A 65 -12.08 14.89 2.71
C ASP A 65 -13.49 14.52 3.17
N TRP A 66 -13.76 13.20 3.25
CA TRP A 66 -15.07 12.70 3.66
C TRP A 66 -15.41 13.10 5.10
N ILE A 67 -14.49 12.87 6.03
CA ILE A 67 -14.69 13.18 7.46
C ILE A 67 -14.76 14.68 7.70
N SER A 68 -14.02 15.48 6.91
CA SER A 68 -14.10 16.94 6.96
C SER A 68 -15.45 17.49 6.49
N SER A 69 -16.23 16.72 5.73
CA SER A 69 -17.58 17.11 5.32
C SER A 69 -18.56 16.94 6.48
N GLU A 70 -19.32 17.99 6.79
CA GLU A 70 -20.31 18.02 7.88
C GLU A 70 -21.40 16.94 7.70
N ALA A 71 -21.76 16.61 6.46
CA ALA A 71 -22.74 15.59 6.14
C ALA A 71 -22.31 14.17 6.58
N SER A 72 -21.00 13.92 6.69
CA SER A 72 -20.48 12.62 7.12
C SER A 72 -20.71 12.36 8.60
N GLN A 73 -20.86 13.42 9.42
CA GLN A 73 -20.88 13.34 10.87
C GLN A 73 -19.68 12.57 11.46
N GLY A 74 -18.53 12.59 10.77
CA GLY A 74 -17.34 11.84 11.15
C GLY A 74 -17.50 10.32 11.08
N LYS A 75 -18.43 9.80 10.27
CA LYS A 75 -18.72 8.38 10.16
C LYS A 75 -18.07 7.75 8.92
N CYS A 76 -17.73 6.47 9.05
CA CYS A 76 -17.24 5.64 7.95
C CYS A 76 -18.29 5.58 6.81
N PRO A 77 -17.89 5.78 5.54
CA PRO A 77 -18.81 5.71 4.39
C PRO A 77 -19.50 4.35 4.22
N MET A 78 -18.85 3.26 4.67
CA MET A 78 -19.30 1.89 4.42
C MET A 78 -20.23 1.37 5.51
N CYS A 79 -19.84 1.54 6.78
CA CYS A 79 -20.58 0.97 7.91
C CYS A 79 -21.25 1.99 8.83
N ARG A 80 -21.08 3.30 8.57
CA ARG A 80 -21.66 4.42 9.34
C ARG A 80 -21.27 4.48 10.83
N GLN A 81 -20.30 3.68 11.27
CA GLN A 81 -19.67 3.79 12.58
C GLN A 81 -18.82 5.07 12.65
N PRO A 82 -18.63 5.69 13.83
CA PRO A 82 -17.65 6.78 14.00
C PRO A 82 -16.28 6.33 13.48
N PHE A 83 -15.69 7.07 12.56
CA PHE A 83 -14.43 6.68 11.95
C PHE A 83 -13.27 7.02 12.90
N LYS A 84 -12.44 6.01 13.15
CA LYS A 84 -11.17 6.13 13.86
C LYS A 84 -10.13 5.36 13.08
N GLU A 85 -8.99 5.98 12.85
CA GLU A 85 -7.86 5.34 12.20
C GLU A 85 -7.29 4.28 13.12
N LYS A 86 -7.06 3.08 12.59
CA LYS A 86 -6.30 2.05 13.28
C LYS A 86 -4.85 2.51 13.25
N THR A 87 -4.30 2.90 14.40
CA THR A 87 -2.86 3.17 14.52
C THR A 87 -2.12 1.93 14.04
N ALA A 88 -1.39 2.07 12.94
CA ALA A 88 -0.46 1.04 12.52
C ALA A 88 0.62 1.01 13.61
N ASP A 89 0.60 -0.03 14.45
CA ASP A 89 1.78 -0.37 15.22
C ASP A 89 2.88 -0.61 14.18
N HIS A 90 3.75 0.38 13.98
CA HIS A 90 4.98 0.22 13.25
C HIS A 90 5.86 -0.74 14.06
N VAL A 91 5.53 -2.03 14.05
CA VAL A 91 6.49 -3.09 14.36
C VAL A 91 7.61 -2.89 13.36
N GLY A 92 8.75 -2.43 13.89
CA GLY A 92 9.82 -1.82 13.12
C GLY A 92 10.18 -2.62 11.88
N GLN A 93 9.90 -2.04 10.72
CA GLN A 93 10.58 -2.42 9.49
C GLN A 93 11.99 -1.80 9.59
N PRO A 94 13.09 -2.57 9.78
CA PRO A 94 14.41 -2.03 9.51
C PRO A 94 14.38 -1.62 8.03
N ARG A 95 14.67 -0.34 7.79
CA ARG A 95 14.80 0.25 6.47
C ARG A 95 15.81 -0.62 5.71
N GLY A 96 15.31 -1.52 4.86
CA GLY A 96 16.13 -2.49 4.18
C GLY A 96 17.20 -1.76 3.40
N THR A 97 18.46 -1.98 3.76
CA THR A 97 19.61 -1.47 3.03
C THR A 97 19.42 -1.86 1.56
N PRO A 98 19.52 -0.92 0.59
CA PRO A 98 19.41 -1.29 -0.81
C PRO A 98 20.47 -2.35 -1.12
N ALA A 99 20.02 -3.48 -1.67
CA ALA A 99 20.91 -4.58 -2.03
C ALA A 99 22.03 -4.08 -2.95
N PRO A 100 23.30 -4.50 -2.73
CA PRO A 100 24.40 -4.07 -3.57
C PRO A 100 24.14 -4.53 -5.01
N ARG A 101 24.16 -3.57 -5.94
CA ARG A 101 24.03 -3.81 -7.37
C ARG A 101 25.26 -4.63 -7.80
N THR A 102 25.09 -5.91 -8.08
CA THR A 102 26.16 -6.75 -8.63
C THR A 102 26.65 -6.11 -9.92
N PRO A 103 27.96 -5.82 -10.08
CA PRO A 103 28.46 -5.27 -11.33
C PRO A 103 28.32 -6.33 -12.43
N ALA A 104 27.81 -5.91 -13.59
CA ALA A 104 27.79 -6.74 -14.79
C ALA A 104 29.22 -7.18 -15.12
N ALA A 105 29.45 -8.49 -15.18
CA ALA A 105 30.74 -9.05 -15.55
C ALA A 105 31.15 -8.52 -16.92
N ALA A 106 32.31 -7.85 -16.96
CA ALA A 106 32.93 -7.36 -18.17
C ALA A 106 33.26 -8.54 -19.10
N THR A 107 32.82 -8.40 -20.35
CA THR A 107 33.18 -9.30 -21.45
C THR A 107 34.67 -9.11 -21.75
N MET A 108 35.49 -10.13 -21.49
CA MET A 108 36.86 -10.18 -21.99
C MET A 108 36.84 -10.94 -23.32
N ALA A 109 36.92 -10.19 -24.41
CA ALA A 109 37.26 -10.72 -25.72
C ALA A 109 38.79 -10.67 -25.88
N THR A 110 39.36 -11.81 -26.25
CA THR A 110 40.65 -11.92 -26.95
C THR A 110 40.45 -12.92 -28.07
#